data_AF-A0A7Y9BKL0-F1
#
_entry.id   AF-A0A7Y9BKL0-F1
#
_cell.length_a   1.000
_cell.length_b   1.000
_cell.length_c   1.000
_cell.angle_alpha   90.00
_cell.angle_beta   90.00
_cell.angle_gamma   90.00
#
_symmetry.space_group_name_H-M   'P 1'
#
loop_
_entity.id
_entity.type
_entity.pdbx_description
1 polymer ?
#
loop_
_entity_poly.entity_id
_entity_poly.type
_entity_poly.pdbx_seq_one_letter_code
_entity_poly.pdbx_strand_id
1 'polypeptide(L)'
;MTTLTPSTPSTPSTPSAPSDGTPWIVTTMPQESRPVGGSRAHVPVYPPKPVFSPPPATWPKVTPVPGTRAAARALHALAVLDRDRSQPGTLHVPNAPGTHRSSPHHPSAWDLVLVIDTGASMTAWYPTIDSFVACTHEVPVFTDVQVVKLHSQGFDPDRSIFDKVALENAGLNSGRRKIVFLITDGVGPAWRRSEVWERIREWASIHPLAVLHVQPHQNWARSAVHTHTLTLRSSEAGGANSTLEQKPAGQEPLNGLLTPVPVNPGDVIVPVLELRKRWLDQWCRLLLSRQWVRQQALVVGREGPPEIPATAVPDRTPGADAEKRVIEFLASASAETTKLAGFLASAPLNRHVMQLIGGQLLPTAGPGDLSEILSSGLIRVTEPTNPDDAPYDRVTFDFEPGVREALLAREGWEKSQAVAKLIEDYLSPVVGAVKGLAQRIEFRTPPDALVVTYDNLPFVMVERTVLQAMPLVADSEALRRMGMKIDAFAPAPDESRATV
;
A
#
# COMPACT_ATOMS: atom_id res chain seq x y z
N MET A 1 33.87 -61.00 10.54
CA MET A 1 32.94 -60.33 11.48
C MET A 1 32.99 -58.85 11.15
N THR A 2 32.04 -58.39 10.34
CA THR A 2 31.97 -57.00 9.87
C THR A 2 30.62 -56.44 10.33
N THR A 3 30.67 -55.39 11.13
CA THR A 3 29.56 -54.78 11.85
C THR A 3 28.65 -54.00 10.90
N LEU A 4 27.36 -54.33 10.92
CA LEU A 4 26.26 -53.57 10.29
C LEU A 4 25.86 -52.41 11.21
N THR A 5 25.71 -51.21 10.64
CA THR A 5 25.00 -50.08 11.23
C THR A 5 23.77 -49.76 10.38
N PRO A 6 22.60 -49.46 10.96
CA PRO A 6 21.37 -49.22 10.20
C PRO A 6 21.28 -47.75 9.73
N SER A 7 20.89 -47.57 8.48
CA SER A 7 20.63 -46.27 7.86
C SER A 7 19.24 -45.75 8.23
N THR A 8 19.14 -44.52 8.72
CA THR A 8 17.89 -43.80 8.98
C THR A 8 17.40 -43.12 7.68
N PRO A 9 16.10 -43.08 7.37
CA PRO A 9 15.61 -42.43 6.16
C PRO A 9 15.56 -40.91 6.32
N SER A 10 16.20 -40.20 5.39
CA SER A 10 16.17 -38.75 5.28
C SER A 10 14.80 -38.26 4.81
N THR A 11 14.11 -37.45 5.62
CA THR A 11 12.94 -36.67 5.21
C THR A 11 13.36 -35.59 4.19
N PRO A 12 12.60 -35.35 3.10
CA PRO A 12 12.96 -34.33 2.14
C PRO A 12 12.65 -32.94 2.72
N SER A 13 13.69 -32.13 2.91
CA SER A 13 13.57 -30.71 3.22
C SER A 13 12.84 -30.01 2.08
N THR A 14 11.69 -29.41 2.38
CA THR A 14 10.98 -28.50 1.47
C THR A 14 11.84 -27.26 1.26
N PRO A 15 12.16 -26.85 0.02
CA PRO A 15 12.92 -25.62 -0.20
C PRO A 15 12.03 -24.41 0.13
N SER A 16 12.47 -23.61 1.10
CA SER A 16 11.94 -22.27 1.37
C SER A 16 12.03 -21.43 0.09
N ALA A 17 10.90 -20.89 -0.36
CA ALA A 17 10.87 -19.98 -1.51
C ALA A 17 11.68 -18.71 -1.19
N PRO A 18 12.44 -18.15 -2.16
CA PRO A 18 13.12 -16.88 -1.96
C PRO A 18 12.10 -15.76 -1.77
N SER A 19 12.32 -14.91 -0.76
CA SER A 19 11.55 -13.69 -0.52
C SER A 19 11.84 -12.68 -1.63
N ASP A 20 10.91 -12.54 -2.58
CA ASP A 20 10.90 -11.49 -3.63
C ASP A 20 10.55 -10.09 -3.06
N GLY A 21 10.81 -9.87 -1.76
CA GLY A 21 10.65 -8.58 -1.11
C GLY A 21 11.63 -7.59 -1.74
N THR A 22 11.13 -6.59 -2.45
CA THR A 22 12.00 -5.57 -3.03
C THR A 22 12.40 -4.60 -1.93
N PRO A 23 13.69 -4.52 -1.55
CA PRO A 23 14.15 -3.73 -0.41
C PRO A 23 13.92 -2.23 -0.64
N TRP A 24 13.78 -1.46 0.44
CA TRP A 24 13.87 -0.01 0.39
C TRP A 24 15.29 0.40 0.02
N ILE A 25 15.49 0.90 -1.19
CA ILE A 25 16.77 1.51 -1.55
C ILE A 25 16.74 2.96 -1.06
N VAL A 26 17.62 3.34 -0.13
CA VAL A 26 17.84 4.75 0.23
C VAL A 26 18.94 5.31 -0.65
N THR A 27 18.67 6.41 -1.35
CA THR A 27 19.72 7.18 -2.03
C THR A 27 20.23 8.26 -1.09
N THR A 28 21.43 8.07 -0.54
CA THR A 28 22.07 8.99 0.43
C THR A 28 22.71 10.22 -0.21
N MET A 29 22.36 10.57 -1.46
CA MET A 29 22.94 11.71 -2.16
C MET A 29 21.84 12.58 -2.76
N PRO A 30 21.96 13.92 -2.73
CA PRO A 30 21.16 14.80 -3.57
C PRO A 30 21.44 14.42 -5.02
N GLN A 31 20.51 13.69 -5.66
CA GLN A 31 20.57 13.49 -7.11
C GLN A 31 20.19 14.82 -7.76
N GLU A 32 21.18 15.69 -7.97
CA GLU A 32 21.11 16.64 -9.07
C GLU A 32 20.93 15.83 -10.34
N SER A 33 19.71 15.84 -10.85
CA SER A 33 19.34 15.20 -12.11
C SER A 33 20.02 15.99 -13.23
N ARG A 34 21.27 15.67 -13.54
CA ARG A 34 21.94 16.23 -14.73
C ARG A 34 21.19 15.68 -15.96
N PRO A 35 20.60 16.53 -16.82
CA PRO A 35 19.92 16.04 -18.01
C PRO A 35 20.98 15.52 -18.98
N VAL A 36 21.09 14.19 -19.08
CA VAL A 36 21.81 13.56 -20.18
C VAL A 36 20.97 13.81 -21.44
N GLY A 37 21.55 14.60 -22.35
CA GLY A 37 20.87 15.10 -23.53
C GLY A 37 20.31 13.99 -24.43
N GLY A 38 19.18 14.29 -25.07
CA GLY A 38 18.66 13.50 -26.18
C GLY A 38 17.20 13.09 -26.12
N SER A 39 16.28 14.02 -25.87
CA SER A 39 14.95 14.12 -26.51
C SER A 39 14.21 15.28 -25.85
N ARG A 40 13.57 16.16 -26.63
CA ARG A 40 12.63 17.16 -26.09
C ARG A 40 11.40 16.42 -25.56
N ALA A 41 11.50 15.86 -24.37
CA ALA A 41 10.35 15.44 -23.59
C ALA A 41 9.53 16.69 -23.27
N HIS A 42 8.22 16.60 -23.48
CA HIS A 42 7.27 17.64 -23.08
C HIS A 42 7.37 17.75 -21.56
N VAL A 43 8.09 18.75 -21.05
CA VAL A 43 8.13 19.04 -19.61
C VAL A 43 6.75 19.62 -19.27
N PRO A 44 5.98 19.00 -18.37
CA PRO A 44 4.74 19.59 -17.89
C PRO A 44 5.04 20.99 -17.35
N VAL A 45 4.22 21.98 -17.72
CA VAL A 45 4.40 23.39 -17.31
C VAL A 45 4.40 23.53 -15.77
N TYR A 46 3.82 22.55 -15.06
CA TYR A 46 4.00 22.32 -13.64
C TYR A 46 4.14 20.82 -13.36
N PRO A 47 5.12 20.37 -12.56
CA PRO A 47 5.15 18.98 -12.10
C PRO A 47 3.86 18.68 -11.32
N PRO A 48 3.28 17.49 -11.49
CA PRO A 48 2.07 17.12 -10.77
C PRO A 48 2.32 17.22 -9.26
N LYS A 49 1.35 17.78 -8.53
CA LYS A 49 1.41 17.84 -7.06
C LYS A 49 1.40 16.40 -6.52
N PRO A 50 2.21 16.07 -5.50
CA PRO A 50 2.15 14.76 -4.87
C PRO A 50 0.76 14.54 -4.28
N VAL A 51 0.28 13.29 -4.33
CA VAL A 51 -1.04 12.90 -3.80
C VAL A 51 -1.00 12.89 -2.27
N PHE A 52 0.14 12.51 -1.71
CA PHE A 52 0.37 12.41 -0.27
C PHE A 52 1.35 13.47 0.21
N SER A 53 1.19 13.94 1.45
CA SER A 53 2.12 14.94 1.98
C SER A 53 3.54 14.34 2.10
N PRO A 54 4.57 14.99 1.53
CA PRO A 54 5.94 14.48 1.53
C PRO A 54 6.58 14.58 2.94
N PRO A 55 7.65 13.82 3.22
CA PRO A 55 8.45 14.05 4.41
C PRO A 55 9.15 15.41 4.33
N PRO A 56 9.70 15.94 5.45
CA PRO A 56 10.53 17.13 5.43
C PRO A 56 11.67 17.02 4.40
N ALA A 57 12.03 18.13 3.75
CA ALA A 57 13.03 18.13 2.67
C ALA A 57 14.42 17.67 3.12
N THR A 58 14.73 17.77 4.41
CA THR A 58 15.98 17.32 5.03
C THR A 58 16.02 15.82 5.30
N TRP A 59 14.88 15.13 5.22
CA TRP A 59 14.80 13.69 5.49
C TRP A 59 15.24 12.87 4.26
N PRO A 60 15.85 11.70 4.46
CA PRO A 60 16.11 10.75 3.40
C PRO A 60 14.80 10.41 2.67
N LYS A 61 14.83 10.52 1.34
CA LYS A 61 13.70 10.08 0.51
C LYS A 61 13.78 8.59 0.31
N VAL A 62 12.69 7.90 0.61
CA VAL A 62 12.63 6.46 0.39
C VAL A 62 12.29 6.20 -1.08
N THR A 63 13.09 5.37 -1.74
CA THR A 63 12.93 5.14 -3.19
C THR A 63 11.66 4.32 -3.45
N PRO A 64 10.82 4.74 -4.40
CA PRO A 64 9.70 3.94 -4.90
C PRO A 64 10.15 2.53 -5.31
N VAL A 65 9.23 1.56 -5.28
CA VAL A 65 9.56 0.21 -5.74
C VAL A 65 10.06 0.25 -7.20
N PRO A 66 11.22 -0.38 -7.50
CA PRO A 66 11.75 -0.51 -8.84
C PRO A 66 10.70 -0.97 -9.86
N GLY A 67 10.71 -0.34 -11.02
CA GLY A 67 9.81 -0.72 -12.12
C GLY A 67 8.50 0.06 -12.19
N THR A 68 8.18 0.93 -11.22
CA THR A 68 6.99 1.80 -11.26
C THR A 68 6.91 2.65 -12.53
N ARG A 69 8.01 3.34 -12.88
CA ARG A 69 8.10 4.09 -14.14
C ARG A 69 7.95 3.19 -15.37
N ALA A 70 8.47 1.96 -15.31
CA ALA A 70 8.31 1.00 -16.38
C ALA A 70 6.84 0.53 -16.51
N ALA A 71 6.12 0.39 -15.39
CA ALA A 71 4.70 0.07 -15.35
C ALA A 71 3.87 1.18 -16.00
N ALA A 72 4.08 2.45 -15.62
CA ALA A 72 3.41 3.58 -16.27
C ALA A 72 3.74 3.68 -17.76
N ARG A 73 4.99 3.40 -18.17
CA ARG A 73 5.39 3.39 -19.59
C ARG A 73 4.64 2.37 -20.45
N ALA A 74 4.12 1.28 -19.87
CA ALA A 74 3.29 0.33 -20.62
C ALA A 74 2.02 1.00 -21.18
N LEU A 75 1.51 2.03 -20.50
CA LEU A 75 0.30 2.77 -20.90
C LEU A 75 0.49 3.57 -22.19
N HIS A 76 1.72 3.83 -22.65
CA HIS A 76 1.95 4.44 -23.96
C HIS A 76 1.37 3.61 -25.11
N ALA A 77 1.20 2.29 -24.92
CA ALA A 77 0.54 1.43 -25.91
C ALA A 77 -0.91 1.88 -26.20
N LEU A 78 -1.59 2.49 -25.23
CA LEU A 78 -2.98 2.95 -25.36
C LEU A 78 -3.15 4.10 -26.35
N ALA A 79 -2.07 4.77 -26.78
CA ALA A 79 -2.12 5.80 -27.82
C ALA A 79 -2.68 5.28 -29.17
N VAL A 80 -2.84 3.97 -29.34
CA VAL A 80 -3.57 3.38 -30.48
C VAL A 80 -5.07 3.71 -30.43
N LEU A 81 -5.68 3.81 -29.25
CA LEU A 81 -7.12 4.08 -29.10
C LEU A 81 -7.55 5.41 -29.71
N ASP A 82 -6.67 6.41 -29.72
CA ASP A 82 -6.95 7.73 -30.30
C ASP A 82 -6.71 7.76 -31.83
N ARG A 83 -5.86 6.86 -32.34
CA ARG A 83 -5.54 6.76 -33.77
C ARG A 83 -6.67 6.13 -34.59
N ASP A 84 -7.34 5.10 -34.06
CA ASP A 84 -8.48 4.46 -34.75
C ASP A 84 -9.66 5.41 -34.95
N ARG A 85 -9.80 6.45 -34.10
CA ARG A 85 -10.82 7.50 -34.28
C ARG A 85 -10.49 8.44 -35.44
N SER A 86 -9.20 8.70 -35.66
CA SER A 86 -8.76 9.69 -36.64
C SER A 86 -8.85 9.18 -38.09
N GLN A 87 -8.96 7.86 -38.31
CA GLN A 87 -9.13 7.26 -39.63
C GLN A 87 -9.99 5.98 -39.61
N PRO A 88 -11.33 6.06 -39.57
CA PRO A 88 -12.17 4.92 -39.92
C PRO A 88 -12.05 4.70 -41.45
N GLY A 89 -11.26 3.71 -41.89
CA GLY A 89 -11.35 3.17 -43.25
C GLY A 89 -10.41 3.73 -44.33
N THR A 90 -9.29 4.38 -43.99
CA THR A 90 -8.29 4.72 -45.02
C THR A 90 -7.31 3.55 -45.19
N LEU A 91 -7.39 2.84 -46.32
CA LEU A 91 -6.34 1.90 -46.73
C LEU A 91 -5.01 2.65 -46.84
N HIS A 92 -4.08 2.38 -45.92
CA HIS A 92 -2.73 2.91 -46.00
C HIS A 92 -1.98 2.19 -47.12
N VAL A 93 -1.79 2.85 -48.26
CA VAL A 93 -0.84 2.40 -49.28
C VAL A 93 0.57 2.64 -48.72
N PRO A 94 1.38 1.60 -48.43
CA PRO A 94 2.76 1.82 -47.99
C PRO A 94 3.55 2.40 -49.16
N ASN A 95 4.17 3.58 -48.97
CA ASN A 95 5.04 4.30 -49.92
C ASN A 95 4.42 5.38 -50.82
N ALA A 96 3.60 6.29 -50.28
CA ALA A 96 3.49 7.62 -50.90
C ALA A 96 4.62 8.53 -50.37
N PRO A 97 5.57 8.99 -51.21
CA PRO A 97 6.64 9.89 -50.76
C PRO A 97 6.07 11.28 -50.51
N GLY A 98 6.31 11.82 -49.32
CA GLY A 98 6.09 13.24 -49.02
C GLY A 98 4.68 13.59 -48.54
N THR A 99 4.47 13.46 -47.24
CA THR A 99 3.99 14.53 -46.35
C THR A 99 3.75 13.91 -44.98
N HIS A 100 4.72 14.08 -44.07
CA HIS A 100 4.39 14.04 -42.64
C HIS A 100 3.50 15.24 -42.37
N ARG A 101 2.20 15.11 -42.67
CA ARG A 101 1.19 16.06 -42.22
C ARG A 101 1.13 15.86 -40.71
N SER A 102 1.80 16.74 -39.98
CA SER A 102 1.53 16.97 -38.56
C SER A 102 0.04 17.22 -38.45
N SER A 103 -0.71 16.18 -38.08
CA SER A 103 -2.15 16.30 -37.87
C SER A 103 -2.37 17.34 -36.76
N PRO A 104 -3.40 18.18 -36.86
CA PRO A 104 -3.74 19.10 -35.78
C PRO A 104 -3.83 18.29 -34.49
N HIS A 105 -3.18 18.76 -33.42
CA HIS A 105 -3.24 18.15 -32.10
C HIS A 105 -4.70 18.21 -31.61
N HIS A 106 -5.49 17.19 -31.93
CA HIS A 106 -6.75 16.98 -31.25
C HIS A 106 -6.41 16.57 -29.81
N PRO A 107 -7.07 17.17 -28.80
CA PRO A 107 -6.95 16.67 -27.43
C PRO A 107 -7.41 15.21 -27.41
N SER A 108 -6.67 14.37 -26.68
CA SER A 108 -7.00 12.95 -26.57
C SER A 108 -8.45 12.76 -26.11
N ALA A 109 -9.12 11.75 -26.63
CA ALA A 109 -10.48 11.40 -26.23
C ALA A 109 -10.59 10.78 -24.81
N TRP A 110 -9.45 10.48 -24.16
CA TRP A 110 -9.41 9.70 -22.93
C TRP A 110 -8.95 10.52 -21.73
N ASP A 111 -9.62 10.34 -20.59
CA ASP A 111 -9.09 10.71 -19.28
C ASP A 111 -8.66 9.46 -18.50
N LEU A 112 -7.78 9.65 -17.52
CA LEU A 112 -7.44 8.64 -16.54
C LEU A 112 -8.03 9.02 -15.19
N VAL A 113 -8.69 8.07 -14.53
CA VAL A 113 -9.11 8.21 -13.13
C VAL A 113 -8.39 7.19 -12.28
N LEU A 114 -7.60 7.67 -11.33
CA LEU A 114 -6.89 6.87 -10.34
C LEU A 114 -7.67 6.91 -9.03
N VAL A 115 -8.36 5.81 -8.73
CA VAL A 115 -9.00 5.62 -7.42
C VAL A 115 -7.97 4.99 -6.50
N ILE A 116 -7.55 5.68 -5.46
CA ILE A 116 -6.41 5.27 -4.62
C ILE A 116 -6.91 4.95 -3.22
N ASP A 117 -6.70 3.71 -2.79
CA ASP A 117 -6.94 3.29 -1.41
C ASP A 117 -5.96 3.96 -0.44
N THR A 118 -6.49 4.42 0.69
CA THR A 118 -5.79 5.15 1.76
C THR A 118 -5.88 4.42 3.11
N GLY A 119 -6.05 3.10 3.06
CA GLY A 119 -5.99 2.21 4.22
C GLY A 119 -4.66 2.30 4.98
N ALA A 120 -4.63 1.88 6.25
CA ALA A 120 -3.42 1.97 7.07
C ALA A 120 -2.20 1.31 6.42
N SER A 121 -2.36 0.12 5.83
CA SER A 121 -1.30 -0.63 5.14
C SER A 121 -0.84 -0.01 3.82
N MET A 122 -1.70 0.80 3.18
CA MET A 122 -1.34 1.54 1.96
C MET A 122 -0.28 2.61 2.22
N THR A 123 -0.11 3.08 3.47
CA THR A 123 0.92 4.06 3.84
C THR A 123 2.34 3.62 3.48
N ALA A 124 2.62 2.32 3.50
CA ALA A 124 3.89 1.76 3.05
C ALA A 124 4.15 2.00 1.55
N TRP A 125 3.09 2.15 0.76
CA TRP A 125 3.14 2.21 -0.70
C TRP A 125 3.04 3.63 -1.26
N TYR A 126 2.82 4.65 -0.43
CA TYR A 126 2.64 6.05 -0.90
C TYR A 126 3.77 6.57 -1.80
N PRO A 127 5.08 6.34 -1.50
CA PRO A 127 6.14 6.76 -2.42
C PRO A 127 6.03 6.09 -3.81
N THR A 128 5.64 4.82 -3.85
CA THR A 128 5.42 4.05 -5.07
C THR A 128 4.21 4.58 -5.85
N ILE A 129 3.12 4.90 -5.16
CA ILE A 129 1.90 5.41 -5.76
C ILE A 129 2.11 6.83 -6.31
N ASP A 130 2.73 7.73 -5.54
CA ASP A 130 3.08 9.09 -6.01
C ASP A 130 3.95 9.02 -7.27
N SER A 131 4.94 8.13 -7.28
CA SER A 131 5.81 7.90 -8.46
C SER A 131 5.01 7.40 -9.67
N PHE A 132 4.06 6.50 -9.46
CA PHE A 132 3.18 6.01 -10.52
C PHE A 132 2.28 7.12 -11.07
N VAL A 133 1.57 7.85 -10.19
CA VAL A 133 0.69 8.98 -10.54
C VAL A 133 1.48 10.01 -11.34
N ALA A 134 2.66 10.43 -10.86
CA ALA A 134 3.52 11.37 -11.56
C ALA A 134 3.88 10.89 -12.97
N CYS A 135 4.23 9.60 -13.14
CA CYS A 135 4.50 9.03 -14.45
C CYS A 135 3.26 8.96 -15.36
N THR A 136 2.05 8.79 -14.81
CA THR A 136 0.82 8.77 -15.63
C THR A 136 0.47 10.12 -16.24
N HIS A 137 0.82 11.23 -15.59
CA HIS A 137 0.70 12.58 -16.16
C HIS A 137 1.62 12.81 -17.38
N GLU A 138 2.66 11.99 -17.56
CA GLU A 138 3.56 12.04 -18.72
C GLU A 138 3.06 11.17 -19.90
N VAL A 139 1.98 10.40 -19.72
CA VAL A 139 1.44 9.53 -20.77
C VAL A 139 0.53 10.34 -21.70
N PRO A 140 0.87 10.49 -22.99
CA PRO A 140 0.20 11.42 -23.91
C PRO A 140 -1.22 11.01 -24.32
N VAL A 141 -1.65 9.79 -23.96
CA VAL A 141 -3.00 9.31 -24.23
C VAL A 141 -4.04 9.93 -23.29
N PHE A 142 -3.65 10.56 -22.19
CA PHE A 142 -4.60 11.11 -21.24
C PHE A 142 -4.66 12.63 -21.36
N THR A 143 -5.86 13.16 -21.59
CA THR A 143 -6.12 14.62 -21.58
C THR A 143 -6.10 15.16 -20.16
N ASP A 144 -6.68 14.42 -19.23
CA ASP A 144 -6.68 14.72 -17.81
C ASP A 144 -6.41 13.46 -16.99
N VAL A 145 -5.74 13.63 -15.85
CA VAL A 145 -5.48 12.56 -14.88
C VAL A 145 -6.03 13.02 -13.53
N GLN A 146 -7.08 12.34 -13.09
CA GLN A 146 -7.84 12.68 -11.89
C GLN A 146 -7.57 11.65 -10.80
N VAL A 147 -7.48 12.10 -9.55
CA VAL A 147 -7.24 11.24 -8.40
C VAL A 147 -8.44 11.31 -7.47
N VAL A 148 -8.97 10.15 -7.09
CA VAL A 148 -10.06 9.99 -6.12
C VAL A 148 -9.55 9.13 -4.98
N LYS A 149 -9.63 9.61 -3.74
CA LYS A 149 -9.23 8.81 -2.57
C LYS A 149 -10.37 7.91 -2.10
N LEU A 150 -10.05 6.63 -1.85
CA LEU A 150 -10.86 5.65 -1.14
C LEU A 150 -10.33 5.55 0.29
N HIS A 151 -11.06 6.13 1.23
CA HIS A 151 -10.82 6.05 2.68
C HIS A 151 -11.28 4.71 3.22
N SER A 152 -10.43 3.69 3.07
CA SER A 152 -10.76 2.33 3.50
C SER A 152 -10.54 2.08 4.99
N GLN A 153 -9.90 3.02 5.69
CA GLN A 153 -9.63 2.96 7.13
C GLN A 153 -10.71 3.65 7.95
N GLY A 154 -10.96 3.12 9.15
CA GLY A 154 -11.98 3.63 10.07
C GLY A 154 -13.35 3.00 9.80
N PHE A 155 -14.12 2.82 10.87
CA PHE A 155 -15.49 2.30 10.82
C PHE A 155 -16.44 3.39 11.27
N ASP A 156 -16.46 4.50 10.52
CA ASP A 156 -17.50 5.51 10.66
C ASP A 156 -18.56 5.20 9.58
N PRO A 157 -19.75 4.70 9.98
CA PRO A 157 -20.79 4.34 9.03
C PRO A 157 -21.33 5.56 8.26
N ASP A 158 -21.27 6.75 8.86
CA ASP A 158 -21.80 8.01 8.34
C ASP A 158 -20.78 8.76 7.48
N ARG A 159 -19.50 8.39 7.57
CA ARG A 159 -18.43 8.93 6.73
C ARG A 159 -18.41 8.22 5.38
N SER A 160 -18.43 9.02 4.32
CA SER A 160 -18.20 8.54 2.95
C SER A 160 -16.82 7.90 2.83
N ILE A 161 -16.78 6.70 2.25
CA ILE A 161 -15.53 6.00 1.98
C ILE A 161 -14.81 6.57 0.76
N PHE A 162 -15.45 7.41 -0.06
CA PHE A 162 -14.79 8.14 -1.15
C PHE A 162 -14.73 9.64 -0.86
N ASP A 163 -13.68 10.30 -1.34
CA ASP A 163 -13.66 11.75 -1.48
C ASP A 163 -14.77 12.18 -2.46
N LYS A 164 -15.86 12.71 -1.91
CA LYS A 164 -17.07 13.06 -2.69
C LYS A 164 -16.79 14.10 -3.76
N VAL A 165 -16.03 15.15 -3.43
CA VAL A 165 -15.76 16.25 -4.35
C VAL A 165 -14.87 15.75 -5.49
N ALA A 166 -13.84 14.98 -5.18
CA ALA A 166 -12.99 14.38 -6.20
C ALA A 166 -13.78 13.39 -7.08
N LEU A 167 -14.65 12.58 -6.49
CA LEU A 167 -15.46 11.60 -7.23
C LEU A 167 -16.48 12.28 -8.17
N GLU A 168 -17.14 13.34 -7.72
CA GLU A 168 -18.05 14.14 -8.54
C GLU A 168 -17.31 14.80 -9.72
N ASN A 169 -16.16 15.43 -9.45
CA ASN A 169 -15.31 16.01 -10.48
C ASN A 169 -14.78 14.96 -11.47
N ALA A 170 -14.55 13.73 -10.99
CA ALA A 170 -14.10 12.64 -11.84
C ALA A 170 -15.14 12.24 -12.89
N GLY A 171 -16.43 12.45 -12.60
CA GLY A 171 -17.52 12.23 -13.55
C GLY A 171 -17.54 10.81 -14.12
N LEU A 172 -17.29 9.79 -13.29
CA LEU A 172 -17.24 8.38 -13.71
C LEU A 172 -18.58 7.87 -14.25
N ASN A 173 -19.68 8.56 -13.98
CA ASN A 173 -21.00 8.27 -14.53
C ASN A 173 -21.33 9.09 -15.79
N SER A 174 -20.36 9.83 -16.34
CA SER A 174 -20.53 10.60 -17.58
C SER A 174 -20.23 9.74 -18.81
N GLY A 175 -20.73 10.17 -19.98
CA GLY A 175 -20.46 9.52 -21.27
C GLY A 175 -19.06 9.76 -21.86
N ARG A 176 -18.19 10.51 -21.17
CA ARG A 176 -16.80 10.74 -21.61
C ARG A 176 -16.00 9.46 -21.39
N ARG A 177 -15.17 9.08 -22.37
CA ARG A 177 -14.37 7.86 -22.32
C ARG A 177 -13.28 8.01 -21.26
N LYS A 178 -13.26 7.12 -20.27
CA LYS A 178 -12.28 7.12 -19.18
C LYS A 178 -11.65 5.75 -19.05
N ILE A 179 -10.40 5.73 -18.62
CA ILE A 179 -9.75 4.53 -18.08
C ILE A 179 -9.69 4.68 -16.57
N VAL A 180 -10.04 3.61 -15.85
CA VAL A 180 -10.08 3.62 -14.39
C VAL A 180 -9.07 2.62 -13.83
N PHE A 181 -8.17 3.09 -12.97
CA PHE A 181 -7.35 2.21 -12.12
C PHE A 181 -7.75 2.36 -10.66
N LEU A 182 -8.08 1.25 -10.02
CA LEU A 182 -8.26 1.16 -8.58
C LEU A 182 -6.97 0.63 -7.95
N ILE A 183 -6.21 1.47 -7.26
CA ILE A 183 -4.91 1.13 -6.66
C ILE A 183 -5.11 0.78 -5.18
N THR A 184 -4.83 -0.47 -4.80
CA THR A 184 -5.17 -0.97 -3.46
C THR A 184 -4.33 -2.18 -3.05
N ASP A 185 -4.32 -2.50 -1.76
CA ASP A 185 -3.92 -3.80 -1.22
C ASP A 185 -5.13 -4.67 -0.80
N GLY A 186 -6.35 -4.15 -0.86
CA GLY A 186 -7.59 -4.84 -0.56
C GLY A 186 -7.83 -5.15 0.93
N VAL A 187 -7.07 -4.56 1.85
CA VAL A 187 -7.07 -4.99 3.27
C VAL A 187 -7.98 -4.13 4.16
N GLY A 188 -8.13 -2.84 3.84
CA GLY A 188 -8.83 -1.89 4.70
C GLY A 188 -10.28 -2.29 5.02
N PRO A 189 -10.81 -1.96 6.22
CA PRO A 189 -12.18 -2.32 6.63
C PRO A 189 -13.30 -2.02 5.62
N ALA A 190 -13.20 -0.95 4.83
CA ALA A 190 -14.23 -0.61 3.84
C ALA A 190 -14.42 -1.66 2.74
N TRP A 191 -13.43 -2.53 2.49
CA TRP A 191 -13.56 -3.63 1.53
C TRP A 191 -14.60 -4.69 1.93
N ARG A 192 -15.07 -4.66 3.19
CA ARG A 192 -16.20 -5.46 3.68
C ARG A 192 -17.56 -4.79 3.44
N ARG A 193 -17.60 -3.56 2.95
CA ARG A 193 -18.85 -2.84 2.66
C ARG A 193 -19.26 -3.13 1.22
N SER A 194 -20.55 -3.35 0.96
CA SER A 194 -21.07 -3.54 -0.40
C SER A 194 -20.82 -2.32 -1.28
N GLU A 195 -20.76 -1.12 -0.69
CA GLU A 195 -20.54 0.16 -1.38
C GLU A 195 -19.30 0.14 -2.30
N VAL A 196 -18.18 -0.44 -1.87
CA VAL A 196 -16.97 -0.55 -2.72
C VAL A 196 -17.25 -1.38 -3.97
N TRP A 197 -17.88 -2.54 -3.78
CA TRP A 197 -18.17 -3.50 -4.84
C TRP A 197 -19.26 -3.00 -5.80
N GLU A 198 -20.28 -2.31 -5.29
CA GLU A 198 -21.31 -1.66 -6.08
C GLU A 198 -20.72 -0.58 -6.99
N ARG A 199 -19.80 0.24 -6.47
CA ARG A 199 -19.10 1.27 -7.27
C ARG A 199 -18.19 0.66 -8.32
N ILE A 200 -17.41 -0.39 -7.98
CA ILE A 200 -16.59 -1.11 -8.96
C ILE A 200 -17.47 -1.63 -10.10
N ARG A 201 -18.60 -2.26 -9.77
CA ARG A 201 -19.55 -2.79 -10.76
C ARG A 201 -20.13 -1.68 -11.65
N GLU A 202 -20.57 -0.58 -11.05
CA GLU A 202 -21.10 0.59 -11.74
C GLU A 202 -20.08 1.16 -12.74
N TRP A 203 -18.86 1.47 -12.28
CA TRP A 203 -17.83 2.07 -13.12
C TRP A 203 -17.33 1.11 -14.20
N ALA A 204 -17.12 -0.16 -13.86
CA ALA A 204 -16.69 -1.19 -14.81
C ALA A 204 -17.75 -1.49 -15.89
N SER A 205 -19.02 -1.18 -15.63
CA SER A 205 -20.08 -1.30 -16.63
C SER A 205 -20.00 -0.24 -17.73
N ILE A 206 -19.33 0.89 -17.47
CA ILE A 206 -19.24 2.05 -18.37
C ILE A 206 -17.83 2.23 -18.94
N HIS A 207 -16.81 1.87 -18.17
CA HIS A 207 -15.40 2.13 -18.51
C HIS A 207 -14.53 0.88 -18.42
N PRO A 208 -13.42 0.81 -19.17
CA PRO A 208 -12.35 -0.14 -18.88
C PRO A 208 -11.77 0.16 -17.49
N LEU A 209 -11.90 -0.81 -16.59
CA LEU A 209 -11.46 -0.70 -15.20
C LEU A 209 -10.51 -1.85 -14.87
N ALA A 210 -9.40 -1.56 -14.20
CA ALA A 210 -8.55 -2.59 -13.62
C ALA A 210 -8.15 -2.25 -12.18
N VAL A 211 -7.98 -3.28 -11.36
CA VAL A 211 -7.38 -3.15 -10.03
C VAL A 211 -5.87 -3.25 -10.18
N LEU A 212 -5.14 -2.24 -9.73
CA LEU A 212 -3.68 -2.28 -9.58
C LEU A 212 -3.37 -2.67 -8.14
N HIS A 213 -3.06 -3.93 -7.91
CA HIS A 213 -2.74 -4.42 -6.59
C HIS A 213 -1.28 -4.10 -6.25
N VAL A 214 -1.05 -3.44 -5.12
CA VAL A 214 0.31 -2.98 -4.72
C VAL A 214 1.19 -4.14 -4.24
N GLN A 215 0.59 -5.13 -3.59
CA GLN A 215 1.26 -6.37 -3.19
C GLN A 215 1.56 -7.29 -4.40
N PRO A 216 2.58 -8.16 -4.32
CA PRO A 216 2.79 -9.25 -5.28
C PRO A 216 1.60 -10.23 -5.33
N HIS A 217 1.37 -10.85 -6.49
CA HIS A 217 0.22 -11.74 -6.74
C HIS A 217 0.10 -12.89 -5.74
N GLN A 218 1.21 -13.44 -5.27
CA GLN A 218 1.18 -14.50 -4.25
C GLN A 218 0.53 -14.09 -2.92
N ASN A 219 0.43 -12.79 -2.65
CA ASN A 219 -0.10 -12.25 -1.40
C ASN A 219 -1.56 -11.79 -1.50
N TRP A 220 -2.17 -11.79 -2.70
CA TRP A 220 -3.53 -11.27 -2.90
C TRP A 220 -4.59 -12.10 -2.19
N ALA A 221 -4.34 -13.40 -1.96
CA ALA A 221 -5.25 -14.27 -1.21
C ALA A 221 -5.44 -13.86 0.27
N ARG A 222 -4.64 -12.92 0.77
CA ARG A 222 -4.78 -12.34 2.12
C ARG A 222 -5.61 -11.05 2.14
N SER A 223 -6.13 -10.60 1.00
CA SER A 223 -6.94 -9.39 0.87
C SER A 223 -8.36 -9.71 0.42
N ALA A 224 -9.22 -8.69 0.32
CA ALA A 224 -10.56 -8.87 -0.25
C ALA A 224 -10.55 -9.12 -1.77
N VAL A 225 -9.41 -8.92 -2.44
CA VAL A 225 -9.25 -9.02 -3.90
C VAL A 225 -8.94 -10.47 -4.30
N HIS A 226 -9.96 -11.33 -4.24
CA HIS A 226 -9.85 -12.75 -4.59
C HIS A 226 -9.95 -12.97 -6.10
N THR A 227 -8.81 -13.21 -6.74
CA THR A 227 -8.76 -13.31 -8.21
C THR A 227 -8.88 -14.72 -8.74
N HIS A 228 -9.48 -14.82 -9.92
CA HIS A 228 -9.49 -16.03 -10.73
C HIS A 228 -8.69 -15.85 -12.01
N THR A 229 -8.07 -16.93 -12.47
CA THR A 229 -7.40 -16.91 -13.76
C THR A 229 -8.41 -17.16 -14.88
N LEU A 230 -8.67 -16.13 -15.69
CA LEU A 230 -9.61 -16.17 -16.81
C LEU A 230 -8.89 -15.92 -18.14
N THR A 231 -9.37 -16.51 -19.23
CA THR A 231 -8.96 -16.15 -20.60
C THR A 231 -10.00 -15.20 -21.17
N LEU A 232 -9.63 -13.94 -21.37
CA LEU A 232 -10.54 -12.86 -21.72
C LEU A 232 -10.27 -12.30 -23.12
N ARG A 233 -11.28 -11.73 -23.74
CA ARG A 233 -11.17 -10.96 -24.99
C ARG A 233 -12.01 -9.70 -24.89
N SER A 234 -11.52 -8.58 -25.41
CA SER A 234 -12.32 -7.38 -25.59
C SER A 234 -13.02 -7.39 -26.96
N SER A 235 -14.32 -7.13 -26.98
CA SER A 235 -15.12 -7.04 -28.21
C SER A 235 -14.94 -5.68 -28.91
N GLU A 236 -14.74 -4.63 -28.12
CA GLU A 236 -14.44 -3.25 -28.52
C GLU A 236 -13.05 -2.82 -28.01
N ALA A 237 -12.31 -2.06 -28.84
CA ALA A 237 -11.04 -1.49 -28.41
C ALA A 237 -11.26 -0.43 -27.31
N GLY A 238 -10.68 -0.65 -26.13
CA GLY A 238 -10.94 0.18 -24.95
C GLY A 238 -12.43 0.19 -24.53
N GLY A 239 -13.18 -0.88 -24.83
CA GLY A 239 -14.56 -1.02 -24.36
C GLY A 239 -14.66 -1.11 -22.84
N ALA A 240 -15.88 -0.93 -22.31
CA ALA A 240 -16.18 -1.16 -20.90
C ALA A 240 -15.94 -2.61 -20.51
N ASN A 241 -15.68 -2.89 -19.23
CA ASN A 241 -15.48 -4.26 -18.77
C ASN A 241 -16.72 -5.15 -18.95
N SER A 242 -17.92 -4.57 -18.96
CA SER A 242 -19.18 -5.27 -19.29
C SER A 242 -19.19 -5.88 -20.70
N THR A 243 -18.28 -5.45 -21.57
CA THR A 243 -18.12 -5.96 -22.95
C THR A 243 -17.05 -7.05 -23.08
N LEU A 244 -16.37 -7.41 -21.98
CA LEU A 244 -15.37 -8.46 -21.94
C LEU A 244 -16.03 -9.83 -22.09
N GLU A 245 -15.45 -10.64 -22.96
CA GLU A 245 -15.86 -12.01 -23.20
C GLU A 245 -14.91 -12.97 -22.48
N GLN A 246 -15.46 -13.95 -21.76
CA GLN A 246 -14.69 -15.06 -21.20
C GLN A 246 -14.68 -16.22 -22.19
N LYS A 247 -13.51 -16.85 -22.36
CA LYS A 247 -13.41 -18.06 -23.16
C LYS A 247 -14.18 -19.21 -22.49
N PRO A 248 -15.10 -19.91 -23.19
CA PRO A 248 -15.91 -20.96 -22.59
C PRO A 248 -15.08 -22.13 -22.03
N ALA A 249 -15.55 -22.72 -20.93
CA ALA A 249 -14.97 -23.91 -20.33
C ALA A 249 -14.98 -25.09 -21.34
N GLY A 250 -13.89 -25.87 -21.39
CA GLY A 250 -13.72 -26.99 -22.32
C GLY A 250 -12.92 -26.69 -23.59
N GLN A 251 -12.55 -25.43 -23.83
CA GLN A 251 -11.62 -25.02 -24.91
C GLN A 251 -10.23 -24.61 -24.40
N GLU A 252 -9.94 -24.88 -23.12
CA GLU A 252 -8.64 -24.64 -22.49
C GLU A 252 -7.78 -25.92 -22.54
N PRO A 253 -6.45 -25.81 -22.69
CA PRO A 253 -5.58 -26.97 -22.52
C PRO A 253 -5.79 -27.58 -21.14
N LEU A 254 -5.82 -28.91 -21.07
CA LEU A 254 -6.11 -29.73 -19.88
C LEU A 254 -5.02 -29.63 -18.79
N ASN A 255 -4.58 -28.43 -18.42
CA ASN A 255 -3.58 -28.21 -17.38
C ASN A 255 -4.27 -27.80 -16.07
N GLY A 256 -4.75 -28.82 -15.36
CA GLY A 256 -5.14 -28.72 -13.95
C GLY A 256 -6.65 -28.72 -13.71
N LEU A 257 -7.02 -29.36 -12.59
CA LEU A 257 -8.37 -29.50 -12.02
C LEU A 257 -8.96 -28.14 -11.56
N LEU A 258 -8.92 -27.10 -12.39
CA LEU A 258 -9.53 -25.83 -12.07
C LEU A 258 -11.03 -25.92 -12.37
N THR A 259 -11.84 -25.85 -11.33
CA THR A 259 -13.29 -25.69 -11.45
C THR A 259 -13.59 -24.44 -12.28
N PRO A 260 -14.45 -24.50 -13.30
CA PRO A 260 -14.88 -23.33 -14.03
C PRO A 260 -15.45 -22.29 -13.07
N VAL A 261 -14.99 -21.05 -13.16
CA VAL A 261 -15.53 -19.95 -12.37
C VAL A 261 -16.82 -19.51 -13.05
N PRO A 262 -18.00 -19.68 -12.40
CA PRO A 262 -19.25 -19.25 -12.99
C PRO A 262 -19.29 -17.72 -13.03
N VAL A 263 -19.58 -17.16 -14.21
CA VAL A 263 -19.90 -15.74 -14.39
C VAL A 263 -21.38 -15.69 -14.73
N ASN A 264 -22.17 -15.12 -13.83
CA ASN A 264 -23.62 -15.03 -14.00
C ASN A 264 -23.99 -13.84 -14.89
N PRO A 265 -25.18 -13.87 -15.53
CA PRO A 265 -25.71 -12.71 -16.23
C PRO A 265 -25.79 -11.47 -15.30
N GLY A 266 -25.08 -10.41 -15.66
CA GLY A 266 -25.02 -9.16 -14.89
C GLY A 266 -23.81 -9.02 -13.96
N ASP A 267 -22.97 -10.04 -13.86
CA ASP A 267 -21.65 -9.93 -13.24
C ASP A 267 -20.70 -9.15 -14.17
N VAL A 268 -19.74 -8.43 -13.58
CA VAL A 268 -18.71 -7.71 -14.35
C VAL A 268 -17.33 -8.28 -14.03
N ILE A 269 -16.55 -8.56 -15.07
CA ILE A 269 -15.19 -9.06 -14.94
C ILE A 269 -14.23 -7.88 -14.79
N VAL A 270 -13.41 -7.86 -13.75
CA VAL A 270 -12.44 -6.78 -13.51
C VAL A 270 -11.03 -7.35 -13.46
N PRO A 271 -10.18 -7.07 -14.47
CA PRO A 271 -8.78 -7.48 -14.44
C PRO A 271 -8.04 -6.93 -13.20
N VAL A 272 -7.19 -7.76 -12.59
CA VAL A 272 -6.34 -7.41 -11.46
C VAL A 272 -4.89 -7.61 -11.87
N LEU A 273 -4.08 -6.58 -11.64
CA LEU A 273 -2.73 -6.45 -12.16
C LEU A 273 -1.77 -6.15 -11.00
N GLU A 274 -0.61 -6.79 -10.96
CA GLU A 274 0.50 -6.25 -10.16
C GLU A 274 0.92 -4.90 -10.76
N LEU A 275 1.39 -3.97 -9.94
CA LEU A 275 1.98 -2.71 -10.39
C LEU A 275 3.37 -2.90 -11.05
N ARG A 276 3.40 -3.64 -12.16
CA ARG A 276 4.59 -4.02 -12.91
C ARG A 276 4.30 -3.98 -14.41
N LYS A 277 5.30 -3.57 -15.20
CA LYS A 277 5.19 -3.41 -16.66
C LYS A 277 4.53 -4.59 -17.37
N ARG A 278 4.94 -5.83 -17.05
CA ARG A 278 4.43 -7.03 -17.73
C ARG A 278 2.90 -7.18 -17.64
N TRP A 279 2.31 -6.83 -16.51
CA TRP A 279 0.87 -6.97 -16.27
C TRP A 279 0.10 -5.86 -16.99
N LEU A 280 0.63 -4.64 -16.93
CA LEU A 280 0.06 -3.49 -17.64
C LEU A 280 0.16 -3.69 -19.17
N ASP A 281 1.26 -4.25 -19.69
CA ASP A 281 1.40 -4.61 -21.11
C ASP A 281 0.36 -5.66 -21.53
N GLN A 282 0.08 -6.64 -20.66
CA GLN A 282 -0.88 -7.71 -20.93
C GLN A 282 -2.31 -7.19 -20.90
N TRP A 283 -2.62 -6.29 -19.98
CA TRP A 283 -3.91 -5.59 -19.92
C TRP A 283 -4.10 -4.64 -21.11
N CYS A 284 -3.07 -3.89 -21.51
CA CYS A 284 -3.12 -3.08 -22.73
C CYS A 284 -3.39 -3.97 -23.96
N ARG A 285 -2.76 -5.15 -24.05
CA ARG A 285 -3.04 -6.12 -25.13
C ARG A 285 -4.48 -6.61 -25.13
N LEU A 286 -5.08 -6.84 -23.97
CA LEU A 286 -6.51 -7.18 -23.85
C LEU A 286 -7.39 -6.05 -24.40
N LEU A 287 -7.11 -4.80 -24.04
CA LEU A 287 -7.92 -3.66 -24.47
C LEU A 287 -7.75 -3.29 -25.94
N LEU A 288 -6.57 -3.53 -26.51
CA LEU A 288 -6.21 -3.06 -27.86
C LEU A 288 -6.40 -4.12 -28.95
N SER A 289 -6.73 -5.36 -28.59
CA SER A 289 -6.84 -6.45 -29.55
C SER A 289 -8.07 -7.31 -29.30
N ARG A 290 -8.52 -8.00 -30.36
CA ARG A 290 -9.56 -9.04 -30.27
C ARG A 290 -8.97 -10.43 -30.02
N GLN A 291 -7.77 -10.50 -29.43
CA GLN A 291 -7.15 -11.77 -29.09
C GLN A 291 -7.59 -12.24 -27.70
N TRP A 292 -7.55 -13.55 -27.49
CA TRP A 292 -7.72 -14.16 -26.18
C TRP A 292 -6.45 -13.92 -25.34
N VAL A 293 -6.61 -13.30 -24.18
CA VAL A 293 -5.53 -12.94 -23.27
C VAL A 293 -5.87 -13.47 -21.87
N ARG A 294 -4.96 -14.27 -21.31
CA ARG A 294 -5.08 -14.76 -19.92
C ARG A 294 -4.92 -13.59 -18.95
N GLN A 295 -5.75 -13.48 -17.92
CA GLN A 295 -5.72 -12.44 -16.90
C GLN A 295 -6.01 -13.05 -15.53
N GLN A 296 -5.50 -12.42 -14.47
CA GLN A 296 -6.16 -12.53 -13.17
C GLN A 296 -7.30 -11.53 -13.15
N ALA A 297 -8.47 -11.94 -12.67
CA ALA A 297 -9.65 -11.08 -12.65
C ALA A 297 -10.55 -11.37 -11.47
N LEU A 298 -11.24 -10.34 -11.00
CA LEU A 298 -12.41 -10.45 -10.12
C LEU A 298 -13.64 -10.72 -10.97
N VAL A 299 -14.56 -11.51 -10.44
CA VAL A 299 -15.94 -11.58 -10.91
C VAL A 299 -16.78 -10.84 -9.87
N VAL A 300 -17.26 -9.65 -10.23
CA VAL A 300 -18.01 -8.78 -9.32
C VAL A 300 -19.50 -8.92 -9.62
N GLY A 301 -20.17 -9.69 -8.78
CA GLY A 301 -21.61 -9.94 -8.91
C GLY A 301 -22.49 -8.91 -8.20
N ARG A 302 -23.80 -9.18 -8.21
CA ARG A 302 -24.83 -8.40 -7.50
C ARG A 302 -24.96 -8.76 -6.03
N GLU A 303 -24.64 -10.00 -5.70
CA GLU A 303 -24.49 -10.46 -4.33
C GLU A 303 -23.39 -9.62 -3.67
N GLY A 304 -23.49 -9.41 -2.36
CA GLY A 304 -22.66 -8.46 -1.62
C GLY A 304 -21.15 -8.75 -1.67
N PRO A 305 -20.34 -8.10 -0.81
CA PRO A 305 -18.90 -8.38 -0.76
C PRO A 305 -18.64 -9.89 -0.69
N PRO A 306 -17.61 -10.42 -1.38
CA PRO A 306 -17.26 -11.83 -1.27
C PRO A 306 -17.05 -12.19 0.21
N GLU A 307 -17.50 -13.37 0.64
CA GLU A 307 -17.25 -13.86 1.99
C GLU A 307 -15.72 -13.92 2.23
N ILE A 308 -15.21 -12.99 3.03
CA ILE A 308 -13.81 -13.01 3.44
C ILE A 308 -13.68 -14.12 4.49
N PRO A 309 -12.78 -15.11 4.31
CA PRO A 309 -12.58 -16.15 5.31
C PRO A 309 -12.31 -15.56 6.69
N ALA A 310 -12.98 -16.06 7.74
CA ALA A 310 -12.83 -15.57 9.12
C ALA A 310 -11.36 -15.59 9.61
N THR A 311 -10.52 -16.45 9.03
CA THR A 311 -9.08 -16.56 9.32
C THR A 311 -8.22 -15.43 8.74
N ALA A 312 -8.74 -14.61 7.83
CA ALA A 312 -8.04 -13.45 7.28
C ALA A 312 -8.12 -12.21 8.19
N VAL A 313 -8.82 -12.31 9.32
CA VAL A 313 -8.99 -11.21 10.27
C VAL A 313 -8.40 -11.61 11.62
N PRO A 314 -7.36 -10.93 12.11
CA PRO A 314 -6.93 -11.06 13.49
C PRO A 314 -8.10 -10.67 14.40
N ASP A 315 -8.43 -11.54 15.34
CA ASP A 315 -9.48 -11.28 16.32
C ASP A 315 -9.11 -10.03 17.15
N ARG A 316 -9.83 -8.94 16.90
CA ARG A 316 -9.65 -7.65 17.59
C ARG A 316 -10.42 -7.58 18.91
N THR A 317 -10.89 -8.71 19.43
CA THR A 317 -11.55 -8.75 20.74
C THR A 317 -10.64 -8.10 21.80
N PRO A 318 -11.10 -7.04 22.48
CA PRO A 318 -10.36 -6.42 23.58
C PRO A 318 -10.10 -7.48 24.66
N GLY A 319 -8.83 -7.69 25.03
CA GLY A 319 -8.45 -8.65 26.05
C GLY A 319 -7.89 -10.00 25.56
N ALA A 320 -7.83 -10.27 24.24
CA ALA A 320 -6.96 -11.36 23.78
C ALA A 320 -5.49 -11.01 24.09
N ASP A 321 -4.77 -11.97 24.66
CA ASP A 321 -3.40 -11.82 25.16
C ASP A 321 -2.48 -11.18 24.09
N ALA A 322 -1.98 -9.98 24.37
CA ALA A 322 -1.11 -9.26 23.44
C ALA A 322 0.13 -10.09 23.08
N GLU A 323 0.60 -10.91 24.02
CA GLU A 323 1.69 -11.85 23.81
C GLU A 323 1.31 -12.93 22.77
N LYS A 324 0.09 -13.46 22.83
CA LYS A 324 -0.43 -14.41 21.85
C LYS A 324 -0.46 -13.81 20.45
N ARG A 325 -0.94 -12.57 20.29
CA ARG A 325 -0.94 -11.87 18.98
C ARG A 325 0.47 -11.70 18.43
N VAL A 326 1.42 -11.33 19.29
CA VAL A 326 2.84 -11.21 18.90
C VAL A 326 3.38 -12.58 18.47
N ILE A 327 3.11 -13.65 19.21
CA ILE A 327 3.56 -15.01 18.85
C ILE A 327 2.99 -15.45 17.50
N GLU A 328 1.69 -15.26 17.25
CA GLU A 328 1.04 -15.61 15.99
C GLU A 328 1.61 -14.83 14.80
N PHE A 329 1.85 -13.53 14.98
CA PHE A 329 2.53 -12.70 13.99
C PHE A 329 3.95 -13.21 13.70
N LEU A 330 4.77 -13.42 14.74
CA LEU A 330 6.15 -13.88 14.58
C LEU A 330 6.24 -15.28 13.95
N ALA A 331 5.23 -16.13 14.13
CA ALA A 331 5.19 -17.46 13.54
C ALA A 331 4.89 -17.44 12.03
N SER A 332 4.27 -16.37 11.52
CA SER A 332 3.82 -16.26 10.12
C SER A 332 4.61 -15.24 9.29
N ALA A 333 5.22 -14.25 9.94
CA ALA A 333 5.95 -13.16 9.31
C ALA A 333 7.35 -13.58 8.80
N SER A 334 7.86 -12.86 7.80
CA SER A 334 9.26 -12.98 7.38
C SER A 334 10.23 -12.51 8.48
N ALA A 335 11.51 -12.86 8.33
CA ALA A 335 12.55 -12.40 9.26
C ALA A 335 12.72 -10.88 9.20
N GLU A 336 12.61 -10.28 8.01
CA GLU A 336 12.68 -8.84 7.77
C GLU A 336 11.48 -8.12 8.40
N THR A 337 10.28 -8.66 8.22
CA THR A 337 9.04 -8.14 8.82
C THR A 337 9.09 -8.20 10.34
N THR A 338 9.56 -9.32 10.90
CA THR A 338 9.76 -9.48 12.35
C THR A 338 10.75 -8.45 12.90
N LYS A 339 11.92 -8.31 12.27
CA LYS A 339 12.95 -7.33 12.69
C LYS A 339 12.43 -5.90 12.61
N LEU A 340 11.70 -5.57 11.54
CA LEU A 340 11.11 -4.25 11.35
C LEU A 340 10.10 -3.94 12.47
N ALA A 341 9.21 -4.88 12.82
CA ALA A 341 8.25 -4.70 13.91
C ALA A 341 8.96 -4.38 15.24
N GLY A 342 10.07 -5.07 15.52
CA GLY A 342 10.94 -4.77 16.66
C GLY A 342 11.49 -3.35 16.68
N PHE A 343 12.02 -2.85 15.56
CA PHE A 343 12.48 -1.46 15.46
C PHE A 343 11.33 -0.45 15.64
N LEU A 344 10.16 -0.73 15.07
CA LEU A 344 8.99 0.15 15.20
C LEU A 344 8.48 0.21 16.66
N ALA A 345 8.61 -0.88 17.43
CA ALA A 345 8.24 -0.93 18.83
C ALA A 345 9.02 0.07 19.71
N SER A 346 10.19 0.54 19.26
CA SER A 346 10.99 1.55 19.95
C SER A 346 10.69 3.00 19.53
N ALA A 347 9.74 3.23 18.62
CA ALA A 347 9.50 4.55 18.02
C ALA A 347 8.07 5.09 18.22
N PRO A 348 7.91 6.42 18.35
CA PRO A 348 6.64 7.10 18.16
C PRO A 348 6.26 7.05 16.67
N LEU A 349 5.12 6.44 16.34
CA LEU A 349 4.82 6.06 14.96
C LEU A 349 3.97 7.07 14.20
N ASN A 350 4.52 7.51 13.08
CA ASN A 350 3.77 8.00 11.93
C ASN A 350 4.34 7.39 10.66
N ARG A 351 3.67 7.59 9.51
CA ARG A 351 4.10 6.97 8.24
C ARG A 351 5.53 7.31 7.86
N HIS A 352 5.97 8.55 8.09
CA HIS A 352 7.30 9.02 7.72
C HIS A 352 8.36 8.42 8.64
N VAL A 353 8.08 8.32 9.95
CA VAL A 353 8.97 7.65 10.91
C VAL A 353 9.13 6.16 10.59
N MET A 354 8.02 5.47 10.28
CA MET A 354 8.07 4.05 9.91
C MET A 354 8.93 3.81 8.67
N GLN A 355 8.75 4.65 7.64
CA GLN A 355 9.55 4.60 6.42
C GLN A 355 11.02 4.97 6.66
N LEU A 356 11.30 5.97 7.52
CA LEU A 356 12.64 6.38 7.89
C LEU A 356 13.40 5.25 8.60
N ILE A 357 12.77 4.59 9.57
CA ILE A 357 13.32 3.43 10.28
C ILE A 357 13.61 2.29 9.31
N GLY A 358 12.63 1.93 8.47
CA GLY A 358 12.81 0.88 7.45
C GLY A 358 13.96 1.20 6.49
N GLY A 359 14.02 2.42 5.96
CA GLY A 359 15.06 2.81 5.02
C GLY A 359 16.47 2.92 5.62
N GLN A 360 16.61 3.38 6.87
CA GLN A 360 17.92 3.66 7.48
C GLN A 360 18.47 2.49 8.31
N LEU A 361 17.61 1.81 9.08
CA LEU A 361 18.03 0.78 10.04
C LEU A 361 17.85 -0.64 9.51
N LEU A 362 16.96 -0.85 8.54
CA LEU A 362 16.74 -2.15 7.93
C LEU A 362 16.49 -2.04 6.40
N PRO A 363 17.48 -1.59 5.60
CA PRO A 363 17.29 -1.37 4.16
C PRO A 363 16.87 -2.63 3.40
N THR A 364 17.08 -3.83 3.96
CA THR A 364 16.64 -5.10 3.37
C THR A 364 15.13 -5.29 3.45
N ALA A 365 14.44 -4.66 4.40
CA ALA A 365 12.99 -4.63 4.44
C ALA A 365 12.46 -3.72 3.33
N GLY A 366 11.27 -4.01 2.84
CA GLY A 366 10.58 -3.24 1.82
C GLY A 366 9.21 -2.72 2.27
N PRO A 367 8.47 -2.05 1.38
CA PRO A 367 7.09 -1.64 1.65
C PRO A 367 6.15 -2.83 1.89
N GLY A 368 6.48 -4.01 1.34
CA GLY A 368 5.77 -5.26 1.62
C GLY A 368 5.79 -5.62 3.10
N ASP A 369 6.98 -5.58 3.73
CA ASP A 369 7.15 -5.90 5.16
C ASP A 369 6.40 -4.90 6.05
N LEU A 370 6.51 -3.60 5.76
CA LEU A 370 5.79 -2.57 6.51
C LEU A 370 4.26 -2.72 6.36
N SER A 371 3.81 -2.99 5.14
CA SER A 371 2.38 -3.23 4.85
C SER A 371 1.86 -4.46 5.57
N GLU A 372 2.64 -5.54 5.70
CA GLU A 372 2.28 -6.73 6.44
C GLU A 372 2.07 -6.41 7.93
N ILE A 373 3.00 -5.67 8.56
CA ILE A 373 2.85 -5.20 9.95
C ILE A 373 1.58 -4.36 10.12
N LEU A 374 1.32 -3.42 9.22
CA LEU A 374 0.14 -2.54 9.31
C LEU A 374 -1.18 -3.30 9.08
N SER A 375 -1.14 -4.41 8.34
CA SER A 375 -2.31 -5.30 8.13
C SER A 375 -2.50 -6.34 9.24
N SER A 376 -1.47 -6.62 10.05
CA SER A 376 -1.45 -7.71 11.04
C SER A 376 -2.38 -7.52 12.24
N GLY A 377 -2.94 -6.33 12.43
CA GLY A 377 -3.71 -5.98 13.63
C GLY A 377 -2.85 -5.68 14.87
N LEU A 378 -1.51 -5.64 14.74
CA LEU A 378 -0.63 -5.20 15.81
C LEU A 378 -0.62 -3.68 16.01
N ILE A 379 -0.84 -2.92 14.93
CA ILE A 379 -0.82 -1.46 14.91
C ILE A 379 -2.23 -0.94 14.64
N ARG A 380 -2.64 0.08 15.39
CA ARG A 380 -3.87 0.86 15.19
C ARG A 380 -3.54 2.30 14.82
N VAL A 381 -4.52 2.94 14.17
CA VAL A 381 -4.50 4.40 13.97
C VAL A 381 -5.03 5.06 15.25
N THR A 382 -4.31 6.05 15.78
CA THR A 382 -4.60 6.68 17.08
C THR A 382 -5.57 7.85 17.00
N GLU A 383 -5.64 8.53 15.85
CA GLU A 383 -6.56 9.65 15.61
C GLU A 383 -7.58 9.27 14.52
N PRO A 384 -8.83 9.77 14.60
CA PRO A 384 -9.82 9.63 13.52
C PRO A 384 -9.50 10.49 12.28
N THR A 385 -8.40 11.25 12.32
CA THR A 385 -7.85 12.00 11.20
C THR A 385 -7.36 11.03 10.12
N ASN A 386 -7.64 11.33 8.84
CA ASN A 386 -7.11 10.52 7.74
C ASN A 386 -5.56 10.56 7.80
N PRO A 387 -4.86 9.41 7.92
CA PRO A 387 -3.40 9.38 8.07
C PRO A 387 -2.61 9.97 6.90
N ASP A 388 -3.26 10.34 5.79
CA ASP A 388 -2.67 10.91 4.57
C ASP A 388 -2.18 12.36 4.72
N ASP A 389 -2.93 13.16 5.48
CA ASP A 389 -2.71 14.60 5.63
C ASP A 389 -2.14 14.95 7.00
N ALA A 390 -1.95 13.93 7.85
CA ALA A 390 -1.41 14.14 9.18
C ALA A 390 0.04 14.68 9.10
N PRO A 391 0.34 15.75 9.86
CA PRO A 391 1.68 16.30 10.00
C PRO A 391 2.70 15.26 10.48
N TYR A 392 3.96 15.39 10.04
CA TYR A 392 5.04 14.47 10.40
C TYR A 392 5.52 14.62 11.86
N ASP A 393 5.09 15.67 12.55
CA ASP A 393 5.39 15.97 13.96
C ASP A 393 4.34 15.40 14.93
N ARG A 394 3.37 14.62 14.43
CA ARG A 394 2.36 13.92 15.23
C ARG A 394 2.54 12.41 15.21
N VAL A 395 2.04 11.75 16.25
CA VAL A 395 1.95 10.29 16.35
C VAL A 395 0.56 9.85 15.91
N THR A 396 0.48 9.20 14.76
CA THR A 396 -0.80 8.82 14.13
C THR A 396 -1.06 7.31 14.16
N PHE A 397 -0.05 6.55 14.57
CA PHE A 397 -0.11 5.11 14.75
C PHE A 397 0.43 4.75 16.13
N ASP A 398 -0.11 3.69 16.70
CA ASP A 398 0.45 3.07 17.90
C ASP A 398 0.13 1.57 17.89
N PHE A 399 0.86 0.80 18.66
CA PHE A 399 0.56 -0.61 18.83
C PHE A 399 -0.73 -0.80 19.64
N GLU A 400 -1.42 -1.92 19.40
CA GLU A 400 -2.48 -2.37 20.30
C GLU A 400 -1.92 -2.55 21.73
N PRO A 401 -2.73 -2.40 22.79
CA PRO A 401 -2.22 -2.34 24.16
C PRO A 401 -1.46 -3.64 24.50
N GLY A 402 -0.27 -3.51 25.07
CA GLY A 402 0.58 -4.65 25.46
C GLY A 402 1.46 -5.22 24.34
N VAL A 403 1.17 -4.91 23.06
CA VAL A 403 1.93 -5.45 21.93
C VAL A 403 3.32 -4.83 21.85
N ARG A 404 3.43 -3.51 22.12
CA ARG A 404 4.73 -2.81 22.13
C ARG A 404 5.65 -3.41 23.19
N GLU A 405 5.13 -3.62 24.40
CA GLU A 405 5.83 -4.23 25.52
C GLU A 405 6.30 -5.65 25.17
N ALA A 406 5.40 -6.48 24.63
CA ALA A 406 5.70 -7.84 24.24
C ALA A 406 6.76 -7.94 23.12
N LEU A 407 6.76 -7.01 22.17
CA LEU A 407 7.83 -6.92 21.16
C LEU A 407 9.14 -6.49 21.82
N LEU A 408 9.16 -5.39 22.57
CA LEU A 408 10.37 -4.86 23.21
C LEU A 408 11.04 -5.86 24.17
N ALA A 409 10.25 -6.69 24.87
CA ALA A 409 10.77 -7.74 25.74
C ALA A 409 11.59 -8.82 25.00
N ARG A 410 11.46 -8.91 23.67
CA ARG A 410 12.13 -9.89 22.80
C ARG A 410 13.27 -9.27 21.99
N GLU A 411 13.33 -7.95 21.93
CA GLU A 411 14.32 -7.20 21.18
C GLU A 411 15.56 -6.89 22.03
N GLY A 412 16.68 -6.56 21.40
CA GLY A 412 17.90 -6.13 22.08
C GLY A 412 17.96 -4.61 22.26
N TRP A 413 18.62 -4.14 23.33
CA TRP A 413 18.69 -2.71 23.68
C TRP A 413 19.32 -1.86 22.59
N GLU A 414 20.27 -2.44 21.86
CA GLU A 414 20.99 -1.80 20.77
C GLU A 414 20.05 -1.30 19.67
N LYS A 415 18.92 -1.98 19.45
CA LYS A 415 17.90 -1.54 18.49
C LYS A 415 17.18 -0.29 18.96
N SER A 416 16.79 -0.25 20.23
CA SER A 416 16.18 0.94 20.86
C SER A 416 17.13 2.14 20.85
N GLN A 417 18.43 1.92 21.09
CA GLN A 417 19.44 2.98 20.98
C GLN A 417 19.57 3.52 19.55
N ALA A 418 19.62 2.63 18.54
CA ALA A 418 19.69 3.03 17.14
C ALA A 418 18.46 3.83 16.70
N VAL A 419 17.26 3.39 17.13
CA VAL A 419 15.99 4.09 16.86
C VAL A 419 15.97 5.45 17.56
N ALA A 420 16.32 5.51 18.85
CA ALA A 420 16.35 6.74 19.62
C ALA A 420 17.25 7.81 18.98
N LYS A 421 18.45 7.41 18.54
CA LYS A 421 19.36 8.28 17.80
C LYS A 421 18.76 8.79 16.50
N LEU A 422 18.17 7.89 15.70
CA LEU A 422 17.55 8.26 14.43
C LEU A 422 16.37 9.23 14.63
N ILE A 423 15.51 8.96 15.62
CA ILE A 423 14.38 9.83 15.96
C ILE A 423 14.86 11.20 16.42
N GLU A 424 15.88 11.27 17.28
CA GLU A 424 16.44 12.55 17.71
C GLU A 424 17.03 13.34 16.54
N ASP A 425 17.82 12.70 15.66
CA ASP A 425 18.49 13.36 14.53
C ASP A 425 17.47 14.02 13.58
N TYR A 426 16.31 13.41 13.37
CA TYR A 426 15.35 13.84 12.35
C TYR A 426 14.10 14.57 12.89
N LEU A 427 13.65 14.26 14.11
CA LEU A 427 12.46 14.88 14.71
C LEU A 427 12.78 15.99 15.72
N SER A 428 13.96 16.04 16.34
CA SER A 428 14.27 17.08 17.34
C SER A 428 14.19 18.54 16.85
N PRO A 429 14.39 18.87 15.55
CA PRO A 429 14.20 20.24 15.06
C PRO A 429 12.75 20.74 15.15
N VAL A 430 11.76 19.83 15.23
CA VAL A 430 10.33 20.17 15.20
C VAL A 430 9.61 19.70 16.45
N VAL A 431 9.99 18.54 16.99
CA VAL A 431 9.41 17.92 18.18
C VAL A 431 10.40 18.06 19.34
N GLY A 432 10.19 19.07 20.18
CA GLY A 432 11.06 19.32 21.34
C GLY A 432 11.13 18.13 22.33
N ALA A 433 10.10 17.29 22.37
CA ALA A 433 10.00 16.14 23.28
C ALA A 433 11.09 15.08 23.05
N VAL A 434 11.55 14.92 21.80
CA VAL A 434 12.56 13.91 21.45
C VAL A 434 14.00 14.43 21.57
N LYS A 435 14.20 15.70 21.97
CA LYS A 435 15.53 16.26 22.19
C LYS A 435 16.20 15.56 23.37
N GLY A 436 17.43 15.07 23.18
CA GLY A 436 18.18 14.28 24.15
C GLY A 436 17.66 12.84 24.34
N LEU A 437 16.76 12.36 23.48
CA LEU A 437 16.20 11.01 23.58
C LEU A 437 17.29 9.94 23.45
N ALA A 438 18.24 10.11 22.54
CA ALA A 438 19.34 9.16 22.32
C ALA A 438 20.16 8.98 23.59
N GLN A 439 20.50 10.07 24.28
CA GLN A 439 21.24 10.03 25.54
C GLN A 439 20.42 9.32 26.64
N ARG A 440 19.13 9.64 26.77
CA ARG A 440 18.26 9.03 27.80
C ARG A 440 18.09 7.53 27.61
N ILE A 441 17.95 7.09 26.36
CA ILE A 441 17.94 5.66 26.01
C ILE A 441 19.35 5.06 26.13
N GLU A 442 20.42 5.74 25.80
CA GLU A 442 21.77 5.18 25.97
C GLU A 442 22.09 4.89 27.45
N PHE A 443 21.80 5.85 28.32
CA PHE A 443 22.09 5.76 29.76
C PHE A 443 20.92 5.24 30.61
N ARG A 444 19.82 4.78 29.99
CA ARG A 444 18.62 4.27 30.69
C ARG A 444 18.09 5.22 31.76
N THR A 445 18.18 6.52 31.49
CA THR A 445 17.90 7.57 32.48
C THR A 445 16.72 8.41 32.00
N PRO A 446 15.55 8.34 32.68
CA PRO A 446 14.42 9.23 32.39
C PRO A 446 14.81 10.71 32.58
N PRO A 447 14.07 11.65 31.97
CA PRO A 447 14.36 13.07 32.14
C PRO A 447 14.11 13.53 33.60
N ASP A 448 15.08 14.22 34.21
CA ASP A 448 14.99 14.75 35.57
C ASP A 448 13.78 15.68 35.77
N ALA A 449 13.52 16.52 34.76
CA ALA A 449 12.39 17.44 34.69
C ALA A 449 11.59 17.19 33.41
N LEU A 450 10.44 16.52 33.57
CA LEU A 450 9.46 16.31 32.51
C LEU A 450 8.24 17.21 32.70
N VAL A 451 7.86 17.96 31.66
CA VAL A 451 6.57 18.65 31.56
C VAL A 451 5.77 17.92 30.48
N VAL A 452 4.66 17.30 30.88
CA VAL A 452 3.77 16.59 29.95
C VAL A 452 2.74 17.59 29.42
N THR A 453 2.48 17.53 28.11
CA THR A 453 1.44 18.28 27.40
C THR A 453 0.69 17.31 26.48
N TYR A 454 -0.50 17.67 26.03
CA TYR A 454 -1.23 16.82 25.07
C TYR A 454 -0.43 16.55 23.78
N ASP A 455 0.35 17.54 23.32
CA ASP A 455 1.17 17.42 22.10
C ASP A 455 2.36 16.46 22.28
N ASN A 456 3.00 16.46 23.46
CA ASN A 456 4.17 15.61 23.69
C ASN A 456 3.85 14.26 24.32
N LEU A 457 2.63 14.08 24.85
CA LEU A 457 2.20 12.88 25.55
C LEU A 457 2.48 11.59 24.76
N PRO A 458 2.13 11.49 23.45
CA PRO A 458 2.40 10.26 22.69
C PRO A 458 3.88 9.89 22.59
N PHE A 459 4.77 10.89 22.53
CA PHE A 459 6.22 10.66 22.45
C PHE A 459 6.77 10.17 23.80
N VAL A 460 6.34 10.82 24.88
CA VAL A 460 6.78 10.52 26.24
C VAL A 460 6.25 9.15 26.70
N MET A 461 5.05 8.75 26.27
CA MET A 461 4.52 7.41 26.52
C MET A 461 5.40 6.32 25.92
N VAL A 462 5.81 6.48 24.65
CA VAL A 462 6.71 5.52 23.99
C VAL A 462 8.06 5.46 24.70
N GLU A 463 8.64 6.62 25.05
CA GLU A 463 9.90 6.67 25.79
C GLU A 463 9.82 5.88 27.12
N ARG A 464 8.74 6.07 27.89
CA ARG A 464 8.48 5.31 29.12
C ARG A 464 8.44 3.82 28.86
N THR A 465 7.68 3.37 27.86
CA THR A 465 7.55 1.94 27.54
C THR A 465 8.90 1.33 27.16
N VAL A 466 9.71 2.03 26.35
CA VAL A 466 11.05 1.58 25.98
C VAL A 466 11.97 1.44 27.20
N LEU A 467 11.97 2.43 28.10
CA LEU A 467 12.77 2.38 29.33
C LEU A 467 12.28 1.27 30.30
N GLN A 468 10.98 0.98 30.34
CA GLN A 468 10.40 -0.07 31.18
C GLN A 468 10.70 -1.49 30.69
N ALA A 469 10.81 -1.69 29.38
CA ALA A 469 10.99 -3.02 28.80
C ALA A 469 12.34 -3.66 29.12
N MET A 470 13.33 -2.91 29.61
CA MET A 470 14.66 -3.42 29.94
C MET A 470 15.10 -3.02 31.36
N PRO A 471 14.52 -3.63 32.40
CA PRO A 471 14.83 -3.29 33.78
C PRO A 471 16.16 -3.90 34.20
N LEU A 472 17.25 -3.15 34.03
CA LEU A 472 18.44 -3.25 34.88
C LEU A 472 19.13 -1.87 34.89
N VAL A 473 19.10 -1.24 36.07
CA VAL A 473 19.71 0.07 36.40
C VAL A 473 19.02 1.32 35.82
N ALA A 474 17.70 1.30 35.62
CA ALA A 474 16.95 2.56 35.57
C ALA A 474 16.66 3.02 37.01
N ASP A 475 16.78 4.32 37.30
CA ASP A 475 16.29 4.90 38.55
C ASP A 475 14.77 4.65 38.62
N SER A 476 14.39 3.60 39.36
CA SER A 476 13.01 3.13 39.46
C SER A 476 12.09 4.22 39.99
N GLU A 477 12.63 5.14 40.78
CA GLU A 477 11.92 6.31 41.28
C GLU A 477 11.73 7.37 40.18
N ALA A 478 12.74 7.63 39.35
CA ALA A 478 12.59 8.50 38.18
C ALA A 478 11.54 7.96 37.19
N LEU A 479 11.56 6.67 36.89
CA LEU A 479 10.53 6.04 36.04
C LEU A 479 9.14 6.12 36.66
N ARG A 480 9.03 5.93 37.98
CA ARG A 480 7.76 6.07 38.71
C ARG A 480 7.24 7.51 38.66
N ARG A 481 8.12 8.51 38.85
CA ARG A 481 7.78 9.95 38.72
C ARG A 481 7.33 10.31 37.30
N MET A 482 8.03 9.79 36.28
CA MET A 482 7.64 9.93 34.88
C MET A 482 6.24 9.36 34.64
N GLY A 483 5.97 8.15 35.15
CA GLY A 483 4.66 7.51 35.08
C GLY A 483 3.54 8.35 35.69
N MET A 484 3.70 8.81 36.93
CA MET A 484 2.70 9.66 37.59
C MET A 484 2.35 10.93 36.80
N LYS A 485 3.34 11.55 36.14
CA LYS A 485 3.10 12.75 35.31
C LYS A 485 2.33 12.44 34.02
N ILE A 486 2.58 11.27 33.41
CA ILE A 486 1.84 10.80 32.23
C ILE A 486 0.41 10.44 32.63
N ASP A 487 0.25 9.67 33.70
CA ASP A 487 -1.04 9.16 34.16
C ASP A 487 -1.99 10.32 34.58
N ALA A 488 -1.45 11.45 35.02
CA ALA A 488 -2.22 12.68 35.29
C ALA A 488 -2.86 13.32 34.03
N PHE A 489 -2.41 12.94 32.82
CA PHE A 489 -2.97 13.39 31.53
C PHE A 489 -3.84 12.32 30.86
N ALA A 490 -3.86 11.09 31.37
CA ALA A 490 -4.80 10.09 30.90
C ALA A 490 -6.23 10.54 31.25
N PRO A 491 -7.21 10.43 30.34
CA PRO A 491 -8.59 10.65 30.72
C PRO A 491 -8.95 9.67 31.84
N ALA A 492 -9.65 10.16 32.88
CA ALA A 492 -10.22 9.27 33.89
C ALA A 492 -10.98 8.14 33.16
N PRO A 493 -10.83 6.87 33.58
CA PRO A 493 -11.55 5.78 32.95
C PRO A 493 -13.04 6.12 32.96
N ASP A 494 -13.65 6.10 31.78
CA ASP A 494 -15.06 6.38 31.58
C ASP A 494 -15.88 5.26 32.25
N GLU A 495 -16.28 5.47 33.51
CA GLU A 495 -17.10 4.53 34.30
C GLU A 495 -18.45 4.23 33.62
N SER A 496 -18.82 4.98 32.57
CA SER A 496 -20.03 4.77 31.76
C SER A 496 -20.02 3.50 30.91
N ARG A 497 -18.87 2.87 30.64
CA ARG A 497 -18.78 1.68 29.76
C ARG A 497 -18.87 0.33 30.49
N ALA A 498 -19.00 0.33 31.82
CA ALA A 498 -19.15 -0.91 32.60
C ALA A 498 -20.61 -1.42 32.70
N THR A 499 -21.58 -0.77 32.03
CA THR A 499 -22.98 -1.22 32.01
C THR A 499 -23.59 -1.09 30.61
N VAL A 500 -23.19 -1.95 29.67
CA VAL A 500 -24.08 -2.47 28.60
C VAL A 500 -23.69 -3.89 28.26
#